data_AF-A0A916HU08-F1
#
_entry.id   AF-A0A916HU08-F1
#
_cell.length_a   1.000
_cell.length_b   1.000
_cell.length_c   1.000
_cell.angle_alpha   90.00
_cell.angle_beta   90.00
_cell.angle_gamma   90.00
#
_symmetry.space_group_name_H-M   'P 1'
#
loop_
_entity.id
_entity.type
_entity.pdbx_description
1 polymer ?
#
loop_
_entity_poly.entity_id
_entity_poly.type
_entity_poly.pdbx_seq_one_letter_code
_entity_poly.pdbx_strand_id
1 'polypeptide(L)'
;MDFALLARRATLVFLVVGLAAGTIVYFMNEYFHAHFLPKLGLSSPMGDAVGTVLIVAAAYIGQRIVSLAFYKDSMLGLSRREEEDSLRATTFVDAAEQVAGELKHVPSYNNVVRKQLETVVTETEKAAFDISSQLQTIDEVVSHLSNFVNTSSAQSNELLAESEARIEKNRALLTTLDKYIQQRMSAVEEDQQRVAQVVNEAKSLGTLVQLIKSISSQTNLLALNAAIEAARAGE
;
A
#
# COMPACT_ATOMS: atom_id res chain seq x y z
N MET A 1 56.36 -25.94 -19.64
CA MET A 1 56.90 -27.26 -20.04
C MET A 1 57.84 -27.74 -18.96
N ASP A 2 57.52 -28.84 -18.30
CA ASP A 2 58.30 -29.35 -17.17
C ASP A 2 59.46 -30.22 -17.67
N PHE A 3 60.43 -29.57 -18.31
CA PHE A 3 61.58 -30.20 -18.97
C PHE A 3 62.35 -31.12 -18.02
N ALA A 4 62.39 -30.76 -16.73
CA ALA A 4 63.03 -31.55 -15.68
C ALA A 4 62.37 -32.93 -15.49
N LEU A 5 61.04 -33.01 -15.56
CA LEU A 5 60.33 -34.29 -15.41
C LEU A 5 60.55 -35.19 -16.62
N LEU A 6 60.53 -34.61 -17.82
CA LEU A 6 60.82 -35.37 -19.05
C LEU A 6 62.25 -35.88 -19.06
N ALA A 7 63.22 -35.01 -18.73
CA ALA A 7 64.62 -35.39 -18.60
C ALA A 7 64.81 -36.51 -17.56
N ARG A 8 64.08 -36.46 -16.44
CA ARG A 8 64.10 -37.52 -15.42
C ARG A 8 63.52 -38.84 -15.94
N ARG A 9 62.41 -38.81 -16.69
CA ARG A 9 61.81 -40.03 -17.27
C ARG A 9 62.71 -40.62 -18.36
N ALA A 10 63.26 -39.79 -19.24
CA ALA A 10 64.17 -40.20 -20.29
C ALA A 10 65.46 -40.82 -19.71
N THR A 11 66.05 -40.18 -18.69
CA THR A 11 67.25 -40.71 -18.02
C THR A 11 66.98 -42.02 -17.29
N LEU A 12 65.82 -42.16 -16.63
CA LEU A 12 65.43 -43.42 -15.99
C LEU A 12 65.24 -44.56 -17.01
N VAL A 13 64.51 -44.32 -18.10
CA VAL A 13 64.32 -45.34 -19.16
C VAL A 13 65.66 -45.69 -19.80
N PHE A 14 66.52 -44.70 -20.06
CA PHE A 14 67.87 -44.91 -20.59
C PHE A 14 68.74 -45.75 -19.65
N LEU A 15 68.75 -45.45 -18.35
CA LEU A 15 69.50 -46.21 -17.35
C LEU A 15 69.00 -47.64 -17.22
N VAL A 16 67.67 -47.84 -17.15
CA VAL A 16 67.07 -49.19 -17.02
C VAL A 16 67.40 -50.05 -18.23
N VAL A 17 67.21 -49.52 -19.45
CA VAL A 17 67.51 -50.28 -20.67
C VAL A 17 69.01 -50.45 -20.90
N GLY A 18 69.82 -49.45 -20.55
CA GLY A 18 71.28 -49.53 -20.63
C GLY A 18 71.87 -50.56 -19.67
N LEU A 19 71.39 -50.61 -18.42
CA LEU A 19 71.79 -51.64 -17.45
C LEU A 19 71.33 -53.03 -17.89
N ALA A 20 70.09 -53.16 -18.38
CA ALA A 20 69.58 -54.44 -18.88
C ALA A 20 70.38 -54.92 -20.10
N ALA A 21 70.63 -54.05 -21.08
CA ALA A 21 71.44 -54.36 -22.25
C ALA A 21 72.86 -54.74 -21.84
N GLY A 22 73.53 -53.95 -21.00
CA GLY A 22 74.89 -54.23 -20.52
C GLY A 22 75.00 -55.55 -19.76
N THR A 23 73.99 -55.89 -18.95
CA THR A 23 73.93 -57.19 -18.25
C THR A 23 73.76 -58.35 -19.25
N ILE A 24 72.90 -58.18 -20.27
CA ILE A 24 72.73 -59.17 -21.34
C ILE A 24 74.04 -59.37 -22.10
N VAL A 25 74.75 -58.28 -22.46
CA VAL A 25 76.05 -58.37 -23.13
C VAL A 25 77.04 -59.15 -22.26
N TYR A 26 77.20 -58.78 -20.98
CA TYR A 26 78.16 -59.42 -20.10
C TYR A 26 77.96 -60.94 -20.00
N PHE A 27 76.74 -61.40 -19.80
CA PHE A 27 76.45 -62.83 -19.68
C PHE A 27 76.42 -63.58 -21.02
N MET A 28 75.98 -62.95 -22.11
CA MET A 28 75.90 -63.61 -23.42
C MET A 28 77.18 -63.51 -24.25
N ASN A 29 78.16 -62.70 -23.84
CA ASN A 29 79.38 -62.48 -24.63
C ASN A 29 80.15 -63.79 -24.91
N GLU A 30 80.37 -64.59 -23.86
CA GLU A 30 81.10 -65.86 -23.98
C GLU A 30 80.32 -66.88 -24.83
N TYR A 31 79.00 -66.94 -24.64
CA TYR A 31 78.11 -67.80 -25.45
C TYR A 31 78.11 -67.40 -26.93
N PHE A 32 78.04 -66.09 -27.22
CA PHE A 32 78.05 -65.54 -28.57
C PHE A 32 79.35 -65.91 -29.30
N HIS A 33 80.48 -65.77 -28.63
CA HIS A 33 81.79 -66.12 -29.19
C HIS A 33 81.99 -67.62 -29.36
N ALA A 34 81.52 -68.44 -28.42
CA ALA A 34 81.73 -69.88 -28.44
C ALA A 34 80.78 -70.64 -29.39
N HIS A 35 79.52 -70.19 -29.52
CA HIS A 35 78.48 -70.96 -30.22
C HIS A 35 77.90 -70.26 -31.45
N PHE A 36 77.91 -68.92 -31.50
CA PHE A 36 77.22 -68.15 -32.53
C PHE A 36 78.17 -67.70 -33.64
N LEU A 37 79.33 -67.12 -33.29
CA LEU A 37 80.36 -66.70 -34.26
C LEU A 37 80.87 -67.84 -35.17
N PRO A 38 81.15 -69.06 -34.67
CA PRO A 38 81.65 -70.14 -35.53
C PRO A 38 80.61 -70.63 -36.55
N LYS A 39 79.31 -70.55 -36.21
CA LYS A 39 78.22 -70.96 -37.10
C LYS A 39 77.96 -69.97 -38.23
N LEU A 40 78.29 -68.69 -38.02
CA LEU A 40 78.15 -67.64 -39.04
C LEU A 40 79.42 -67.48 -39.91
N GLY A 41 80.55 -68.10 -39.53
CA GLY A 41 81.81 -68.01 -40.29
C GLY A 41 82.44 -66.61 -40.26
N LEU A 42 82.11 -65.78 -39.27
CA LEU A 42 82.63 -64.42 -39.13
C LEU A 42 83.95 -64.39 -38.34
N SER A 43 84.85 -63.48 -38.70
CA SER A 43 86.03 -63.18 -37.87
C SER A 43 85.61 -62.47 -36.58
N SER A 44 86.37 -62.64 -35.50
CA SER A 44 86.08 -62.02 -34.19
C SER A 44 85.75 -60.51 -34.28
N PRO A 45 86.54 -59.65 -34.97
CA PRO A 45 86.22 -58.23 -35.06
C PRO A 45 84.96 -57.91 -35.88
N MET A 46 84.59 -58.72 -36.88
CA MET A 46 83.31 -58.51 -37.60
C MET A 46 82.11 -58.95 -36.76
N GLY A 47 82.28 -60.00 -35.97
CA GLY A 47 81.30 -60.47 -34.99
C GLY A 47 80.92 -59.41 -33.96
N ASP A 48 81.93 -58.75 -33.38
CA ASP A 48 81.75 -57.68 -32.39
C ASP A 48 81.02 -56.46 -32.96
N ALA A 49 81.34 -56.08 -34.21
CA ALA A 49 80.67 -54.97 -34.88
C ALA A 49 79.18 -55.27 -35.11
N VAL A 50 78.85 -56.47 -35.59
CA VAL A 50 77.46 -56.90 -35.81
C VAL A 50 76.71 -57.03 -34.49
N GLY A 51 77.34 -57.60 -33.46
CA GLY A 51 76.77 -57.69 -32.11
C GLY A 51 76.46 -56.32 -31.52
N THR A 52 77.39 -55.37 -31.64
CA THR A 52 77.20 -54.00 -31.14
C THR A 52 76.04 -53.31 -31.85
N VAL A 53 75.92 -53.44 -33.17
CA VAL A 53 74.79 -52.88 -33.94
C VAL A 53 73.46 -53.52 -33.50
N LEU A 54 73.43 -54.84 -33.32
CA LEU A 54 72.25 -55.56 -32.85
C LEU A 54 71.84 -55.15 -31.42
N ILE A 55 72.80 -54.95 -30.51
CA ILE A 55 72.55 -54.50 -29.15
C ILE A 55 72.05 -53.06 -29.13
N VAL A 56 72.62 -52.16 -29.93
CA VAL A 56 72.15 -50.77 -30.06
C VAL A 56 70.72 -50.75 -30.63
N ALA A 57 70.42 -51.58 -31.63
CA ALA A 57 69.08 -51.71 -32.18
C ALA A 57 68.09 -52.29 -31.14
N ALA A 58 68.49 -53.33 -30.40
CA ALA A 58 67.68 -53.94 -29.35
C ALA A 58 67.46 -52.98 -28.17
N ALA A 59 68.46 -52.17 -27.80
CA ALA A 59 68.35 -51.15 -26.77
C ALA A 59 67.43 -50.01 -27.22
N TYR A 60 67.49 -49.58 -28.49
CA TYR A 60 66.57 -48.59 -29.05
C TYR A 60 65.11 -49.09 -29.02
N ILE A 61 64.87 -50.34 -29.41
CA ILE A 61 63.55 -50.97 -29.35
C ILE A 61 63.10 -51.14 -27.88
N GLY A 62 64.00 -51.58 -27.01
CA GLY A 62 63.75 -51.74 -25.57
C GLY A 62 63.36 -50.42 -24.91
N GLN A 63 64.00 -49.31 -25.26
CA GLN A 63 63.63 -47.97 -24.78
C GLN A 63 62.20 -47.61 -25.18
N ARG A 64 61.78 -47.91 -26.42
CA ARG A 64 60.39 -47.68 -26.85
C ARG A 64 59.39 -48.59 -26.14
N ILE A 65 59.73 -49.86 -25.93
CA ILE A 65 58.85 -50.81 -25.21
C ILE A 65 58.66 -50.36 -23.76
N VAL A 66 59.73 -49.99 -23.06
CA VAL A 66 59.66 -49.50 -21.68
C VAL A 66 58.89 -48.18 -21.61
N SER A 67 59.12 -47.26 -22.55
CA SER A 67 58.36 -46.01 -22.67
C SER A 67 56.86 -46.27 -22.84
N LEU A 68 56.48 -47.17 -23.75
CA LEU A 68 55.10 -47.58 -23.99
C LEU A 68 54.48 -48.33 -22.79
N ALA A 69 55.23 -49.20 -22.11
CA ALA A 69 54.71 -49.98 -20.99
C ALA A 69 54.43 -49.11 -19.75
N PHE A 70 55.35 -48.21 -19.41
CA PHE A 70 55.26 -47.38 -18.20
C PHE A 70 54.47 -46.08 -18.40
N TYR A 71 54.56 -45.47 -19.59
CA TYR A 71 53.93 -44.19 -19.88
C TYR A 71 52.76 -44.29 -20.88
N LYS A 72 52.48 -45.49 -21.40
CA LYS A 72 51.39 -45.76 -22.37
C LYS A 72 51.45 -44.84 -23.59
N ASP A 73 52.65 -44.36 -23.91
CA ASP A 73 52.95 -43.41 -24.96
C ASP A 73 54.41 -43.60 -25.37
N SER A 74 54.69 -43.55 -26.67
CA SER A 74 56.04 -43.66 -27.22
C SER A 74 56.92 -42.47 -26.83
N MET A 75 56.31 -41.32 -26.51
CA MET A 75 56.96 -40.05 -26.12
C MET A 75 56.96 -39.81 -24.59
N LEU A 76 57.11 -40.85 -23.76
CA LEU A 76 57.23 -40.72 -22.29
C LEU A 76 56.03 -40.00 -21.62
N GLY A 77 54.86 -40.02 -22.26
CA GLY A 77 53.61 -39.44 -21.78
C GLY A 77 53.43 -37.94 -22.12
N LEU A 78 54.21 -37.39 -23.04
CA LEU A 78 54.04 -36.01 -23.52
C LEU A 78 52.73 -35.81 -24.27
N SER A 79 52.39 -36.71 -25.19
CA SER A 79 51.24 -36.52 -26.07
C SER A 79 49.91 -36.51 -25.29
N ARG A 80 49.82 -37.32 -24.23
CA ARG A 80 48.65 -37.32 -23.34
C ARG A 80 48.51 -36.05 -22.50
N ARG A 81 49.64 -35.45 -22.09
CA ARG A 81 49.62 -34.20 -21.33
C ARG A 81 49.29 -33.02 -22.22
N GLU A 82 49.81 -33.03 -23.44
CA GLU A 82 49.46 -32.03 -24.46
C GLU A 82 47.97 -32.08 -24.80
N GLU A 83 47.40 -33.29 -24.92
CA GLU A 83 45.96 -33.48 -25.11
C GLU A 83 45.14 -33.00 -23.89
N GLU A 84 45.58 -33.32 -22.67
CA GLU A 84 44.92 -32.85 -21.44
C GLU A 84 44.99 -31.32 -21.26
N ASP A 85 46.16 -30.72 -21.53
CA ASP A 85 46.36 -29.27 -21.47
C ASP A 85 45.56 -28.56 -22.58
N SER A 86 45.49 -29.14 -23.77
CA SER A 86 44.67 -28.64 -24.87
C SER A 86 43.18 -28.69 -24.52
N LEU A 87 42.71 -29.80 -23.95
CA LEU A 87 41.33 -29.94 -23.51
C LEU A 87 41.00 -28.90 -22.41
N ARG A 88 41.87 -28.75 -21.41
CA ARG A 88 41.72 -27.71 -20.38
C ARG A 88 41.69 -26.31 -20.97
N ALA A 89 42.57 -26.00 -21.93
CA ALA A 89 42.57 -24.71 -22.61
C ALA A 89 41.26 -24.47 -23.37
N THR A 90 40.74 -25.47 -24.10
CA THR A 90 39.45 -25.36 -24.80
C THR A 90 38.30 -25.13 -23.83
N THR A 91 38.19 -25.93 -22.76
CA THR A 91 37.13 -25.75 -21.75
C THR A 91 37.19 -24.39 -21.05
N PHE A 92 38.41 -23.85 -20.83
CA PHE A 92 38.59 -22.52 -20.28
C PHE A 92 38.14 -21.44 -21.26
N VAL A 93 38.48 -21.58 -22.54
CA VAL A 93 38.05 -20.65 -23.60
C VAL A 93 36.52 -20.68 -23.73
N ASP A 94 35.90 -21.85 -23.76
CA ASP A 94 34.44 -22.00 -23.83
C ASP A 94 33.75 -21.35 -22.62
N ALA A 95 34.26 -21.58 -21.40
CA ALA A 95 33.74 -20.95 -20.20
C ALA A 95 33.93 -19.43 -20.22
N ALA A 96 35.08 -18.94 -20.70
CA ALA A 96 35.35 -17.51 -20.83
C ALA A 96 34.44 -16.86 -21.88
N GLU A 97 34.16 -17.54 -22.99
CA GLU A 97 33.26 -17.06 -24.03
C GLU A 97 31.81 -17.03 -23.54
N GLN A 98 31.38 -18.04 -22.78
CA GLN A 98 30.07 -18.05 -22.13
C GLN A 98 29.92 -16.88 -21.16
N VAL A 99 30.90 -16.67 -20.27
CA VAL A 99 30.90 -15.52 -19.34
C VAL A 99 30.91 -14.20 -20.10
N ALA A 100 31.69 -14.08 -21.17
CA ALA A 100 31.71 -12.88 -22.01
C ALA A 100 30.36 -12.65 -22.70
N GLY A 101 29.66 -13.72 -23.10
CA GLY A 101 28.30 -13.69 -23.62
C GLY A 101 27.32 -13.12 -22.61
N GLU A 102 27.32 -13.65 -21.38
CA GLU A 102 26.45 -13.16 -20.29
C GLU A 102 26.75 -11.70 -19.92
N LEU A 103 28.04 -11.33 -19.85
CA LEU A 103 28.45 -9.96 -19.56
C LEU A 103 28.00 -8.95 -20.62
N LYS A 104 27.79 -9.35 -21.88
CA LYS A 104 27.20 -8.46 -22.91
C LYS A 104 25.77 -8.06 -22.59
N HIS A 105 25.02 -8.85 -21.82
CA HIS A 105 23.64 -8.55 -21.47
C HIS A 105 23.51 -7.64 -20.23
N VAL A 106 24.53 -7.60 -19.37
CA VAL A 106 24.52 -6.79 -18.13
C VAL A 106 24.27 -5.29 -18.39
N PRO A 107 24.89 -4.62 -19.38
CA PRO A 107 24.61 -3.22 -19.66
C PRO A 107 23.15 -2.97 -20.07
N SER A 108 22.55 -3.90 -20.84
CA SER A 108 21.14 -3.80 -21.25
C SER A 108 20.22 -3.92 -20.04
N TYR A 109 20.45 -4.93 -19.20
CA TYR A 109 19.71 -5.12 -17.96
C TYR A 109 19.81 -3.90 -17.04
N ASN A 110 21.02 -3.37 -16.83
CA ASN A 110 21.24 -2.20 -16.00
C ASN A 110 20.53 -0.95 -16.56
N ASN A 111 20.48 -0.78 -17.89
CA ASN A 111 19.72 0.29 -18.51
C ASN A 111 18.20 0.13 -18.29
N VAL A 112 17.66 -1.08 -18.34
CA VAL A 112 16.25 -1.34 -18.04
C VAL A 112 15.93 -1.01 -16.58
N VAL A 113 16.75 -1.50 -15.65
CA VAL A 113 16.59 -1.22 -14.22
C VAL A 113 16.69 0.28 -13.94
N ARG A 114 17.66 0.98 -14.55
CA ARG A 114 17.78 2.44 -14.41
C ARG A 114 16.51 3.16 -14.88
N LYS A 115 15.96 2.81 -16.04
CA LYS A 115 14.72 3.43 -16.56
C LYS A 115 13.51 3.14 -15.66
N GLN A 116 13.43 1.93 -15.13
CA GLN A 116 12.36 1.56 -14.19
C GLN A 116 12.49 2.36 -12.90
N LEU A 117 13.70 2.50 -12.34
CA LEU A 117 13.93 3.32 -11.15
C LEU A 117 13.58 4.80 -11.41
N GLU A 118 13.96 5.35 -12.56
CA GLU A 118 13.62 6.73 -12.94
C GLU A 118 12.10 6.95 -13.04
N THR A 119 11.39 5.96 -13.61
CA THR A 119 9.92 5.95 -13.68
C THR A 119 9.31 5.90 -12.28
N VAL A 120 9.77 4.97 -11.43
CA VAL A 120 9.28 4.83 -10.06
C VAL A 120 9.53 6.10 -9.24
N VAL A 121 10.69 6.72 -9.37
CA VAL A 121 11.00 8.00 -8.71
C VAL A 121 10.02 9.08 -9.17
N THR A 122 9.83 9.25 -10.48
CA THR A 122 8.92 10.25 -11.05
C THR A 122 7.47 10.02 -10.61
N GLU A 123 7.00 8.78 -10.65
CA GLU A 123 5.64 8.42 -10.20
C GLU A 123 5.46 8.64 -8.70
N THR A 124 6.48 8.34 -7.90
CA THR A 124 6.46 8.55 -6.44
C THR A 124 6.45 10.03 -6.10
N GLU A 125 7.27 10.85 -6.78
CA GLU A 125 7.28 12.30 -6.61
C GLU A 125 5.94 12.92 -6.99
N LYS A 126 5.35 12.49 -8.11
CA LYS A 126 4.01 12.93 -8.53
C LYS A 126 2.95 12.54 -7.50
N ALA A 127 2.96 11.29 -7.03
CA ALA A 127 2.02 10.82 -6.02
C ALA A 127 2.17 11.63 -4.72
N ALA A 128 3.40 11.94 -4.30
CA ALA A 128 3.65 12.78 -3.13
C ALA A 128 3.10 14.20 -3.31
N PHE A 129 3.26 14.80 -4.50
CA PHE A 129 2.70 16.11 -4.81
C PHE A 129 1.16 16.08 -4.80
N ASP A 130 0.56 15.07 -5.42
CA ASP A 130 -0.90 14.89 -5.46
C ASP A 130 -1.48 14.71 -4.03
N ILE A 131 -0.81 13.92 -3.18
CA ILE A 131 -1.18 13.75 -1.78
C ILE A 131 -1.08 15.08 -1.02
N SER A 132 0.01 15.85 -1.22
CA SER A 132 0.17 17.16 -0.58
C SER A 132 -0.94 18.13 -0.99
N SER A 133 -1.33 18.15 -2.26
CA SER A 133 -2.42 18.99 -2.76
C SER A 133 -3.78 18.57 -2.18
N GLN A 134 -4.02 17.26 -2.07
CA GLN A 134 -5.23 16.75 -1.42
C GLN A 134 -5.28 17.11 0.07
N LEU A 135 -4.16 17.01 0.78
CA LEU A 135 -4.09 17.41 2.19
C LEU A 135 -4.40 18.90 2.38
N GLN A 136 -3.93 19.78 1.49
CA GLN A 136 -4.27 21.19 1.52
C GLN A 136 -5.78 21.42 1.29
N THR A 137 -6.38 20.69 0.34
CA THR A 137 -7.82 20.76 0.09
C THR A 137 -8.62 20.28 1.32
N ILE A 138 -8.16 19.21 1.98
CA ILE A 138 -8.78 18.70 3.20
C ILE A 138 -8.69 19.75 4.33
N ASP A 139 -7.56 20.41 4.50
CA ASP A 139 -7.38 21.47 5.51
C ASP A 139 -8.35 22.64 5.29
N GLU A 140 -8.52 23.07 4.03
CA GLU A 140 -9.52 24.08 3.67
C GLU A 140 -10.94 23.63 4.02
N VAL A 141 -11.32 22.40 3.68
CA VAL A 141 -12.65 21.85 4.00
C VAL A 141 -12.86 21.76 5.52
N VAL A 142 -11.85 21.32 6.28
CA VAL A 142 -11.93 21.24 7.74
C VAL A 142 -12.08 22.63 8.37
N SER A 143 -11.34 23.61 7.87
CA SER A 143 -11.45 25.01 8.29
C SER A 143 -12.85 25.58 8.01
N HIS A 144 -13.37 25.35 6.79
CA HIS A 144 -14.74 25.74 6.42
C HIS A 144 -15.80 25.08 7.31
N LEU A 145 -15.65 23.78 7.60
CA LEU A 145 -16.57 23.05 8.46
C LEU A 145 -16.54 23.56 9.90
N SER A 146 -15.34 23.83 10.44
CA SER A 146 -15.17 24.42 11.76
C SER A 146 -15.87 25.78 11.87
N ASN A 147 -15.66 26.65 10.88
CA ASN A 147 -16.34 27.94 10.81
C ASN A 147 -17.86 27.78 10.70
N PHE A 148 -18.34 26.87 9.85
CA PHE A 148 -19.76 26.59 9.70
C PHE A 148 -20.40 26.12 11.02
N VAL A 149 -19.76 25.19 11.74
CA VAL A 149 -20.25 24.70 13.05
C VAL A 149 -20.30 25.83 14.07
N ASN A 150 -19.25 26.68 14.13
CA ASN A 150 -19.21 27.82 15.05
C ASN A 150 -20.32 28.84 14.75
N THR A 151 -20.51 29.21 13.47
CA THR A 151 -21.58 30.12 13.05
C THR A 151 -22.96 29.52 13.30
N SER A 152 -23.17 28.25 12.97
CA SER A 152 -24.44 27.57 13.20
C SER A 152 -24.77 27.48 14.69
N SER A 153 -23.78 27.22 15.54
CA SER A 153 -23.95 27.20 17.00
C SER A 153 -24.32 28.58 17.54
N ALA A 154 -23.62 29.64 17.09
CA ALA A 154 -23.95 31.01 17.46
C ALA A 154 -25.37 31.41 17.04
N GLN A 155 -25.76 31.10 15.81
CA GLN A 155 -27.11 31.36 15.30
C GLN A 155 -28.18 30.57 16.07
N SER A 156 -27.91 29.32 16.43
CA SER A 156 -28.82 28.52 17.25
C SER A 156 -29.02 29.14 18.64
N ASN A 157 -27.96 29.65 19.26
CA ASN A 157 -28.04 30.31 20.56
C ASN A 157 -28.82 31.63 20.49
N GLU A 158 -28.63 32.41 19.42
CA GLU A 158 -29.40 33.64 19.19
C GLU A 158 -30.89 33.34 19.02
N LEU A 159 -31.24 32.32 18.23
CA LEU A 159 -32.63 31.91 18.01
C LEU A 159 -33.29 31.36 19.29
N LEU A 160 -32.54 30.67 20.15
CA LEU A 160 -33.00 30.26 21.47
C LEU A 160 -33.30 31.49 22.35
N ALA A 161 -32.39 32.45 22.43
CA ALA A 161 -32.58 33.67 23.21
C ALA A 161 -33.78 34.49 22.71
N GLU A 162 -33.96 34.60 21.39
CA GLU A 162 -35.12 35.29 20.80
C GLU A 162 -36.43 34.54 21.13
N SER A 163 -36.42 33.21 21.05
CA SER A 163 -37.57 32.37 21.37
C SER A 163 -37.97 32.50 22.84
N GLU A 164 -37.01 32.49 23.75
CA GLU A 164 -37.24 32.72 25.19
C GLU A 164 -37.84 34.10 25.45
N ALA A 165 -37.30 35.15 24.83
CA ALA A 165 -37.84 36.51 24.94
C ALA A 165 -39.29 36.61 24.40
N ARG A 166 -39.59 35.94 23.30
CA ARG A 166 -40.95 35.87 22.73
C ARG A 166 -41.91 35.12 23.66
N ILE A 167 -41.48 34.02 24.25
CA ILE A 167 -42.28 33.26 25.23
C ILE A 167 -42.61 34.14 26.44
N GLU A 168 -41.64 34.87 26.97
CA GLU A 168 -41.86 35.73 28.13
C GLU A 168 -42.81 36.89 27.81
N LYS A 169 -42.67 37.51 26.64
CA LYS A 169 -43.61 38.53 26.16
C LYS A 169 -45.02 37.97 26.01
N ASN A 170 -45.17 36.76 25.49
CA ASN A 170 -46.47 36.10 25.36
C ASN A 170 -47.09 35.78 26.72
N ARG A 171 -46.30 35.34 27.71
CA ARG A 171 -46.77 35.14 29.09
C ARG A 171 -47.28 36.43 29.73
N ALA A 172 -46.55 37.53 29.54
CA ALA A 172 -46.98 38.84 30.01
C ALA A 172 -48.31 39.27 29.35
N LEU A 173 -48.45 39.09 28.03
CA LEU A 173 -49.69 39.38 27.31
C LEU A 173 -50.87 38.53 27.80
N LEU A 174 -50.66 37.23 28.03
CA LEU A 174 -51.68 36.34 28.58
C LEU A 174 -52.13 36.79 29.97
N THR A 175 -51.19 37.22 30.82
CA THR A 175 -51.50 37.76 32.15
C THR A 175 -52.33 39.05 32.06
N THR A 176 -52.02 39.93 31.12
CA THR A 176 -52.81 41.14 30.88
C THR A 176 -54.21 40.83 30.34
N LEU A 177 -54.32 39.87 29.42
CA LEU A 177 -55.60 39.41 28.89
C LEU A 177 -56.49 38.80 29.97
N ASP A 178 -55.91 37.98 30.85
CA ASP A 178 -56.63 37.40 31.99
C ASP A 178 -57.21 38.51 32.90
N LYS A 179 -56.38 39.48 33.29
CA LYS A 179 -56.85 40.66 34.06
C LYS A 179 -57.95 41.44 33.35
N TYR A 180 -57.82 41.64 32.04
CA TYR A 180 -58.82 42.34 31.24
C TYR A 180 -60.15 41.58 31.22
N ILE A 181 -60.12 40.25 31.06
CA ILE A 181 -61.31 39.40 31.10
C ILE A 181 -61.98 39.49 32.47
N GLN A 182 -61.22 39.38 33.57
CA GLN A 182 -61.76 39.51 34.93
C GLN A 182 -62.45 40.87 35.14
N GLN A 183 -61.81 41.97 34.72
CA GLN A 183 -62.41 43.31 34.78
C GLN A 183 -63.70 43.42 33.97
N ARG A 184 -63.73 42.82 32.77
CA ARG A 184 -64.93 42.81 31.92
C ARG A 184 -66.05 41.99 32.53
N MET A 185 -65.75 40.87 33.18
CA MET A 185 -66.75 40.08 33.91
C MET A 185 -67.35 40.88 35.06
N SER A 186 -66.54 41.55 35.88
CA SER A 186 -67.05 42.40 36.96
C SER A 186 -67.88 43.58 36.43
N ALA A 187 -67.47 44.21 35.34
CA ALA A 187 -68.25 45.29 34.71
C ALA A 187 -69.62 44.80 34.20
N VAL A 188 -69.67 43.58 33.64
CA VAL A 188 -70.94 42.96 33.21
C VAL A 188 -71.85 42.68 34.41
N GLU A 189 -71.32 42.21 35.54
CA GLU A 189 -72.10 42.01 36.77
C GLU A 189 -72.66 43.34 37.30
N GLU A 190 -71.86 44.40 37.30
CA GLU A 190 -72.30 45.75 37.71
C GLU A 190 -73.40 46.29 36.78
N ASP A 191 -73.23 46.16 35.46
CA ASP A 191 -74.24 46.58 34.49
C ASP A 191 -75.55 45.80 34.65
N GLN A 192 -75.49 44.50 34.93
CA GLN A 192 -76.69 43.70 35.23
C GLN A 192 -77.42 44.21 36.47
N GLN A 193 -76.69 44.58 37.54
CA GLN A 193 -77.29 45.16 38.74
C GLN A 193 -77.95 46.52 38.44
N ARG A 194 -77.30 47.39 37.67
CA ARG A 194 -77.86 48.68 37.26
C ARG A 194 -79.13 48.52 36.43
N VAL A 195 -79.13 47.58 35.47
CA VAL A 195 -80.32 47.27 34.67
C VAL A 195 -81.47 46.78 35.56
N ALA A 196 -81.19 45.89 36.53
CA ALA A 196 -82.20 45.42 37.46
C ALA A 196 -82.77 46.56 38.34
N GLN A 197 -81.93 47.49 38.77
CA GLN A 197 -82.37 48.68 39.50
C GLN A 197 -83.30 49.57 38.64
N VAL A 198 -82.91 49.87 37.40
CA VAL A 198 -83.73 50.66 36.46
C VAL A 198 -85.08 49.99 36.22
N VAL A 199 -85.13 48.66 36.08
CA VAL A 199 -86.38 47.91 35.94
C VAL A 199 -87.28 48.08 37.17
N ASN A 200 -86.71 48.03 38.38
CA ASN A 200 -87.47 48.23 39.62
C ASN A 200 -87.99 49.68 39.77
N GLU A 201 -87.17 50.67 39.40
CA GLU A 201 -87.57 52.08 39.38
C GLU A 201 -88.71 52.31 38.37
N ALA A 202 -88.60 51.74 37.16
CA ALA A 202 -89.65 51.81 36.15
C ALA A 202 -90.97 51.18 36.62
N LYS A 203 -90.91 50.05 37.33
CA LYS A 203 -92.09 49.40 37.93
C LYS A 203 -92.75 50.29 39.01
N SER A 204 -91.93 50.96 39.81
CA SER A 204 -92.40 51.90 40.84
C SER A 204 -93.09 53.11 40.20
N LEU A 205 -92.51 53.68 39.14
CA LEU A 205 -93.14 54.73 38.34
C LEU A 205 -94.47 54.28 37.73
N GLY A 206 -94.54 53.06 37.18
CA GLY A 206 -95.80 52.51 36.66
C GLY A 206 -96.90 52.45 37.73
N THR A 207 -96.54 52.11 38.97
CA THR A 207 -97.46 52.10 40.11
C THR A 207 -97.94 53.51 40.46
N LEU A 208 -97.04 54.50 40.43
CA LEU A 208 -97.38 55.90 40.64
C LEU A 208 -98.31 56.44 39.54
N VAL A 209 -98.04 56.13 38.27
CA VAL A 209 -98.90 56.50 37.15
C VAL A 209 -100.30 55.89 37.30
N GLN A 210 -100.41 54.64 37.77
CA GLN A 210 -101.69 54.00 38.04
C GLN A 210 -102.45 54.70 39.19
N LEU A 211 -101.74 55.15 40.23
CA LEU A 211 -102.32 55.96 41.31
C LEU A 211 -102.82 57.30 40.77
N ILE A 212 -102.02 58.01 39.98
CA ILE A 212 -102.42 59.28 39.35
C ILE A 212 -103.67 59.08 38.50
N LYS A 213 -103.71 58.04 37.67
CA LYS A 213 -104.89 57.70 36.86
C LYS A 213 -106.13 57.46 37.72
N SER A 214 -105.97 56.79 38.86
CA SER A 214 -107.05 56.54 39.81
C SER A 214 -107.55 57.84 40.47
N ILE A 215 -106.63 58.72 40.87
CA ILE A 215 -106.95 60.06 41.42
C ILE A 215 -107.66 60.89 40.35
N SER A 216 -107.11 61.00 39.15
CA SER A 216 -107.74 61.74 38.04
C SER A 216 -109.13 61.21 37.72
N SER A 217 -109.36 59.89 37.77
CA SER A 217 -110.69 59.30 37.61
C SER A 217 -111.63 59.71 38.74
N GLN A 218 -111.18 59.69 40.00
CA GLN A 218 -111.97 60.16 41.15
C GLN A 218 -112.27 61.65 41.05
N THR A 219 -111.29 62.47 40.69
CA THR A 219 -111.43 63.92 40.49
C THR A 219 -112.38 64.23 39.35
N ASN A 220 -112.33 63.49 38.25
CA ASN A 220 -113.27 63.64 37.13
C ASN A 220 -114.71 63.33 37.58
N LEU A 221 -114.89 62.30 38.40
CA LEU A 221 -116.19 61.92 38.94
C LEU A 221 -116.72 62.96 39.94
N LEU A 222 -115.86 63.50 40.80
CA LEU A 222 -116.15 64.62 41.69
C LEU A 222 -116.53 65.89 40.92
N ALA A 223 -115.76 66.24 39.88
CA ALA A 223 -116.01 67.39 39.03
C ALA A 223 -117.33 67.24 38.26
N LEU A 224 -117.64 66.04 37.77
CA LEU A 224 -118.93 65.74 37.14
C LEU A 224 -120.09 65.91 38.12
N ASN A 225 -119.98 65.39 39.34
CA ASN A 225 -121.00 65.57 40.38
C ASN A 225 -121.17 67.05 40.76
N ALA A 226 -120.07 67.81 40.85
CA ALA A 226 -120.13 69.24 41.11
C ALA A 226 -120.78 70.01 39.94
N ALA A 227 -120.52 69.63 38.69
CA ALA A 227 -121.15 70.23 37.51
C ALA A 227 -122.66 69.94 37.46
N ILE A 228 -123.08 68.71 37.83
CA ILE A 228 -124.50 68.36 37.98
C ILE A 228 -125.13 69.23 39.08
N GLU A 229 -124.50 69.36 40.25
CA GLU A 229 -125.07 70.13 41.35
C GLU A 229 -125.05 71.65 41.09
N ALA A 230 -124.06 72.17 40.37
CA ALA A 230 -124.03 73.55 39.90
C ALA A 230 -125.13 73.84 38.88
N ALA A 231 -125.42 72.89 37.97
CA ALA A 231 -126.57 72.99 37.07
C ALA A 231 -127.90 72.97 37.85
N ARG A 232 -127.93 72.25 38.98
CA ARG A 232 -129.10 72.12 39.86
C ARG A 232 -129.35 73.34 40.76
N ALA A 233 -128.30 74.00 41.23
CA ALA A 233 -128.38 75.22 42.05
C ALA A 233 -128.62 76.49 41.22
N GLY A 234 -128.63 76.37 39.89
CA GLY A 234 -128.98 77.43 38.93
C GLY A 234 -130.46 77.46 38.51
N GLU A 235 -131.28 76.53 39.01
CA GLU A 235 -132.75 76.54 38.97
C GLU A 235 -133.33 77.14 40.26
#